data_AF-A0AAV2L6Z4-F1
#
_entry.id   AF-A0AAV2L6Z4-F1
#
_cell.length_a   1.000
_cell.length_b   1.000
_cell.length_c   1.000
_cell.angle_alpha   90.00
_cell.angle_beta   90.00
_cell.angle_gamma   90.00
#
_symmetry.space_group_name_H-M   'P 1'
#
loop_
_entity.id
_entity.type
_entity.pdbx_description
1 polymer ?
#
loop_
_entity_poly.entity_id
_entity_poly.type
_entity_poly.pdbx_seq_one_letter_code
_entity_poly.pdbx_strand_id
1 'polypeptide(L)'
;MNVLISGSGILDDGDDVENFIDDKIRELNKQGSEDPFYVANLDTVLEKHQRWQSCLPRVTPFYAVKCNNTPAVLQMLSALGTGFDCASKREMEMVLSSGVTPDRILYAHTAKPTSHIRYARANGVDTMTFDSEEELVKIATSHPSSKLLLRIAVDDSKSMVKLSPKFGAKLQSVGSLLKRAQELHLDITGVSFHVGCLCTDSIMYKKAIADARRVFDQAVSPCNPYVS
;
A
#
# COMPACT_ATOMS: atom_id res chain seq x y z
N MET A 1 -18.39 -18.63 9.69
CA MET A 1 -17.44 -18.42 8.58
C MET A 1 -18.04 -17.44 7.56
N ASN A 2 -17.36 -16.35 7.19
CA ASN A 2 -17.96 -15.29 6.36
C ASN A 2 -17.58 -15.42 4.88
N VAL A 3 -18.57 -15.67 4.01
CA VAL A 3 -18.35 -15.89 2.57
C VAL A 3 -19.13 -14.87 1.73
N LEU A 4 -18.48 -14.31 0.71
CA LEU A 4 -19.14 -13.36 -0.21
C LEU A 4 -19.34 -13.98 -1.59
N ILE A 5 -20.59 -13.95 -2.09
CA ILE A 5 -20.96 -14.13 -3.50
C ILE A 5 -22.06 -13.13 -3.83
N SER A 6 -21.74 -12.01 -4.49
CA SER A 6 -22.75 -11.03 -5.01
C SER A 6 -23.95 -10.75 -4.06
N GLY A 7 -23.71 -10.87 -2.76
CA GLY A 7 -24.67 -11.23 -1.72
C GLY A 7 -23.89 -11.86 -0.55
N SER A 8 -24.06 -11.31 0.65
CA SER A 8 -23.31 -11.75 1.84
C SER A 8 -23.93 -13.06 2.35
N GLY A 9 -23.17 -14.14 2.42
CA GLY A 9 -23.58 -15.40 3.04
C GLY A 9 -22.76 -15.64 4.32
N ILE A 10 -23.43 -15.88 5.44
CA ILE A 10 -22.77 -16.39 6.64
C ILE A 10 -22.92 -17.92 6.57
N LEU A 11 -21.79 -18.62 6.55
CA LEU A 11 -21.76 -20.07 6.73
C LEU A 11 -21.80 -20.38 8.22
N ASP A 12 -22.67 -21.31 8.60
CA ASP A 12 -22.77 -21.82 9.96
C ASP A 12 -21.51 -22.63 10.32
N ASP A 13 -21.25 -22.77 11.63
CA ASP A 13 -20.07 -23.49 12.12
C ASP A 13 -20.13 -24.97 11.71
N GLY A 14 -19.17 -25.40 10.87
CA GLY A 14 -19.04 -26.77 10.39
C GLY A 14 -19.41 -26.98 8.92
N ASP A 15 -19.94 -25.95 8.24
CA ASP A 15 -20.21 -26.01 6.80
C ASP A 15 -18.92 -25.84 5.98
N ASP A 16 -18.78 -26.69 4.95
CA ASP A 16 -17.66 -26.66 4.03
C ASP A 16 -17.88 -25.63 2.91
N VAL A 17 -16.83 -24.89 2.56
CA VAL A 17 -16.84 -23.94 1.44
C VAL A 17 -17.16 -24.66 0.13
N GLU A 18 -16.72 -25.91 -0.03
CA GLU A 18 -17.06 -26.73 -1.20
C GLU A 18 -18.57 -26.98 -1.31
N ASN A 19 -19.22 -27.34 -0.21
CA ASN A 19 -20.68 -27.54 -0.19
C ASN A 19 -21.43 -26.25 -0.54
N PHE A 20 -20.97 -25.11 -0.03
CA PHE A 20 -21.58 -23.83 -0.36
C PHE A 20 -21.42 -23.46 -1.84
N ILE A 21 -20.25 -23.74 -2.44
CA ILE A 21 -20.02 -23.57 -3.87
C ILE A 21 -21.00 -24.44 -4.67
N ASP A 22 -21.11 -25.72 -4.33
CA ASP A 22 -21.99 -26.67 -5.01
C ASP A 22 -23.46 -26.25 -4.93
N ASP A 23 -23.92 -25.80 -3.76
CA ASP A 23 -25.28 -25.33 -3.58
C ASP A 23 -25.55 -24.04 -4.36
N LYS A 24 -24.58 -23.13 -4.42
CA LYS A 24 -24.71 -21.93 -5.26
C LYS A 24 -24.75 -22.27 -6.75
N ILE A 25 -23.94 -23.23 -7.21
CA ILE A 25 -23.98 -23.74 -8.60
C ILE A 25 -25.38 -24.28 -8.90
N ARG A 26 -25.95 -25.11 -8.02
CA ARG A 26 -27.30 -25.67 -8.20
C ARG A 26 -28.37 -24.58 -8.23
N GLU A 27 -28.25 -23.55 -7.39
CA GLU A 27 -29.17 -22.40 -7.35
C GLU A 27 -29.15 -21.62 -8.67
N LEU A 28 -27.95 -21.24 -9.14
CA LEU A 28 -27.77 -20.47 -10.38
C LEU A 28 -28.23 -21.26 -11.61
N ASN A 29 -27.93 -22.57 -11.66
CA ASN A 29 -28.40 -23.45 -12.73
C ASN A 29 -29.94 -23.50 -12.78
N LYS A 30 -30.63 -23.55 -11.63
CA LYS A 30 -32.11 -23.51 -11.59
C LYS A 30 -32.67 -22.18 -12.11
N GLN A 31 -31.92 -21.09 -11.97
CA GLN A 31 -32.26 -19.76 -12.50
C GLN A 31 -31.89 -19.60 -13.98
N GLY A 32 -31.28 -20.62 -14.61
CA GLY A 32 -30.79 -20.55 -15.99
C GLY A 32 -29.60 -19.62 -16.18
N SER A 33 -28.90 -19.27 -15.10
CA SER A 33 -27.72 -18.42 -15.13
C SER A 33 -26.46 -19.25 -15.32
N GLU A 34 -25.70 -18.95 -16.37
CA GLU A 34 -24.39 -19.56 -16.66
C GLU A 34 -23.23 -18.59 -16.38
N ASP A 35 -23.52 -17.43 -15.78
CA ASP A 35 -22.51 -16.41 -15.49
C ASP A 35 -21.50 -16.90 -14.45
N PRO A 36 -20.20 -16.58 -14.62
CA PRO A 36 -19.19 -16.91 -13.64
C PRO A 36 -19.40 -16.13 -12.34
N PHE A 37 -19.17 -16.78 -11.21
CA PHE A 37 -19.22 -16.16 -9.88
C PHE A 37 -17.95 -16.45 -9.08
N TYR A 38 -17.74 -15.67 -8.03
CA TYR A 38 -16.61 -15.85 -7.10
C TYR A 38 -17.12 -16.10 -5.69
N VAL A 39 -16.41 -16.95 -4.98
CA VAL A 39 -16.61 -17.24 -3.55
C VAL A 39 -15.37 -16.75 -2.80
N ALA A 40 -15.53 -15.78 -1.92
CA ALA A 40 -14.43 -15.25 -1.12
C ALA A 40 -14.62 -15.61 0.36
N ASN A 41 -13.74 -16.45 0.90
CA ASN A 41 -13.69 -16.77 2.31
C ASN A 41 -12.91 -15.69 3.09
N LEU A 42 -13.63 -14.85 3.83
CA LEU A 42 -13.05 -13.77 4.62
C LEU A 42 -12.27 -14.26 5.84
N ASP A 43 -12.54 -15.47 6.36
CA ASP A 43 -11.82 -16.00 7.51
C ASP A 43 -10.32 -16.13 7.21
N THR A 44 -9.98 -16.43 5.95
CA THR A 44 -8.58 -16.42 5.50
C THR A 44 -7.91 -15.06 5.67
N VAL A 45 -8.64 -13.96 5.49
CA VAL A 45 -8.13 -12.59 5.69
C VAL A 45 -7.84 -12.36 7.18
N LEU A 46 -8.73 -12.81 8.07
CA LEU A 46 -8.53 -12.76 9.52
C LEU A 46 -7.27 -13.54 9.93
N GLU A 47 -7.14 -14.78 9.48
CA GLU A 47 -6.00 -15.63 9.77
C GLU A 47 -4.68 -15.01 9.29
N LYS A 48 -4.66 -14.43 8.08
CA LYS A 48 -3.47 -13.72 7.58
C LYS A 48 -3.14 -12.49 8.42
N HIS A 49 -4.14 -11.74 8.87
CA HIS A 49 -3.93 -10.58 9.72
C HIS A 49 -3.33 -10.99 11.08
N GLN A 50 -3.89 -12.00 11.75
CA GLN A 50 -3.37 -12.52 13.02
C GLN A 50 -1.95 -13.08 12.88
N ARG A 51 -1.69 -13.80 11.79
CA ARG A 51 -0.35 -14.29 11.45
C ARG A 51 0.63 -13.13 11.23
N TRP A 52 0.22 -12.06 10.54
CA TRP A 52 1.05 -10.88 10.36
C TRP A 52 1.44 -10.25 11.69
N GLN A 53 0.46 -10.01 12.57
CA GLN A 53 0.71 -9.44 13.89
C GLN A 53 1.68 -10.30 14.73
N SER A 54 1.53 -11.62 14.64
CA SER A 54 2.38 -12.57 15.36
C SER A 54 3.81 -12.64 14.80
N CYS A 55 3.96 -12.66 13.48
CA CYS A 55 5.27 -12.80 12.83
C CYS A 55 6.04 -11.48 12.70
N LEU A 56 5.34 -10.35 12.62
CA LEU A 56 5.92 -9.01 12.41
C LEU A 56 5.33 -7.99 13.40
N PRO A 57 5.49 -8.19 14.72
CA PRO A 57 4.83 -7.36 15.75
C PRO A 57 5.23 -5.88 15.75
N ARG A 58 6.33 -5.54 15.08
CA ARG A 58 6.84 -4.16 14.94
C ARG A 58 6.43 -3.49 13.63
N VAL A 59 5.68 -4.18 12.77
CA VAL A 59 5.34 -3.71 11.41
C VAL A 59 3.84 -3.59 11.30
N THR A 60 3.33 -2.37 11.24
CA THR A 60 1.92 -2.12 10.96
C THR A 60 1.63 -2.38 9.48
N PRO A 61 0.68 -3.27 9.13
CA PRO A 61 0.35 -3.54 7.73
C PRO A 61 -0.42 -2.37 7.12
N PHE A 62 -0.06 -2.01 5.89
CA PHE A 62 -0.87 -1.16 5.00
C PHE A 62 -1.27 -2.01 3.79
N TYR A 63 -2.56 -2.30 3.64
CA TYR A 63 -3.07 -3.16 2.58
C TYR A 63 -3.06 -2.44 1.23
N ALA A 64 -2.41 -3.03 0.23
CA ALA A 64 -2.39 -2.49 -1.12
C ALA A 64 -3.74 -2.71 -1.82
N VAL A 65 -4.55 -1.66 -1.92
CA VAL A 65 -5.94 -1.72 -2.42
C VAL A 65 -6.04 -2.28 -3.84
N LYS A 66 -5.05 -1.97 -4.68
CA LYS A 66 -4.94 -2.48 -6.06
C LYS A 66 -4.93 -4.01 -6.17
N CYS A 67 -4.61 -4.75 -5.10
CA CYS A 67 -4.58 -6.20 -5.10
C CYS A 67 -5.99 -6.81 -5.17
N ASN A 68 -6.90 -6.31 -4.34
CA ASN A 68 -8.33 -6.66 -4.37
C ASN A 68 -9.11 -5.54 -3.64
N ASN A 69 -9.88 -4.77 -4.40
CA ASN A 69 -10.64 -3.63 -3.88
C ASN A 69 -12.12 -3.97 -3.61
N THR A 70 -12.45 -5.26 -3.42
CA THR A 70 -13.79 -5.70 -3.06
C THR A 70 -14.22 -5.03 -1.74
N PRO A 71 -15.38 -4.35 -1.68
CA PRO A 71 -15.78 -3.55 -0.51
C PRO A 71 -15.72 -4.32 0.81
N ALA A 72 -16.17 -5.57 0.83
CA ALA A 72 -16.20 -6.35 2.06
C ALA A 72 -14.79 -6.76 2.56
N VAL A 73 -13.81 -6.91 1.67
CA VAL A 73 -12.39 -7.09 2.07
C VAL A 73 -11.86 -5.80 2.70
N LEU A 74 -12.16 -4.64 2.12
CA LEU A 74 -11.75 -3.35 2.66
C LEU A 74 -12.40 -3.06 4.02
N GLN A 75 -13.69 -3.35 4.16
CA GLN A 75 -14.43 -3.21 5.42
C GLN A 75 -13.85 -4.10 6.52
N MET A 76 -13.56 -5.37 6.20
CA MET A 76 -12.95 -6.28 7.16
C MET A 76 -11.57 -5.80 7.61
N LEU A 77 -10.69 -5.43 6.67
CA LEU A 77 -9.36 -4.92 6.99
C LEU A 77 -9.41 -3.59 7.77
N SER A 78 -10.40 -2.75 7.47
CA SER A 78 -10.68 -1.51 8.20
C SER A 78 -11.02 -1.82 9.67
N ALA A 79 -11.96 -2.75 9.89
CA ALA A 79 -12.37 -3.21 11.23
C ALA A 79 -11.23 -3.86 12.01
N LEU A 80 -10.30 -4.55 11.33
CA LEU A 80 -9.09 -5.12 11.93
C LEU A 80 -7.99 -4.09 12.22
N GLY A 81 -8.19 -2.81 11.90
CA GLY A 81 -7.21 -1.76 12.20
C GLY A 81 -6.03 -1.64 11.21
N THR A 82 -6.12 -2.28 10.03
CA THR A 82 -5.06 -2.24 9.00
C THR A 82 -4.99 -0.86 8.32
N GLY A 83 -3.81 -0.36 7.96
CA GLY A 83 -3.68 0.81 7.08
C GLY A 83 -3.99 0.47 5.62
N PHE A 84 -3.98 1.46 4.72
CA PHE A 84 -4.25 1.24 3.29
C PHE A 84 -3.22 1.95 2.42
N ASP A 85 -2.55 1.17 1.57
CA ASP A 85 -1.74 1.67 0.45
C ASP A 85 -2.67 1.90 -0.74
N CYS A 86 -2.87 3.18 -1.06
CA CYS A 86 -3.62 3.62 -2.23
C CYS A 86 -2.66 4.14 -3.31
N ALA A 87 -2.95 3.81 -4.57
CA ALA A 87 -2.22 4.24 -5.75
C ALA A 87 -3.00 5.23 -6.63
N SER A 88 -4.28 5.51 -6.32
CA SER A 88 -5.10 6.43 -7.10
C SER A 88 -6.15 7.17 -6.25
N LYS A 89 -6.71 8.25 -6.83
CA LYS A 89 -7.85 8.97 -6.26
C LYS A 89 -9.03 8.04 -5.96
N ARG A 90 -9.37 7.15 -6.90
CA ARG A 90 -10.49 6.19 -6.76
C ARG A 90 -10.29 5.26 -5.58
N GLU A 91 -9.06 4.77 -5.37
CA GLU A 91 -8.77 3.90 -4.23
C GLU A 91 -8.88 4.66 -2.90
N MET A 92 -8.40 5.91 -2.83
CA MET A 92 -8.60 6.75 -1.65
C MET A 92 -10.09 6.99 -1.39
N GLU A 93 -10.89 7.29 -2.41
CA GLU A 93 -12.35 7.44 -2.30
C GLU A 93 -13.02 6.20 -1.72
N MET A 94 -12.65 5.01 -2.19
CA MET A 94 -13.20 3.73 -1.71
C MET A 94 -12.81 3.45 -0.25
N VAL A 95 -11.58 3.75 0.14
CA VAL A 95 -11.10 3.53 1.51
C VAL A 95 -11.74 4.51 2.48
N LEU A 96 -11.79 5.80 2.12
CA LEU A 96 -12.44 6.84 2.92
C LEU A 96 -13.95 6.57 3.08
N SER A 97 -14.65 6.16 2.01
CA SER A 97 -16.07 5.82 2.08
C SER A 97 -16.36 4.57 2.93
N SER A 98 -15.35 3.73 3.17
CA SER A 98 -15.41 2.59 4.09
C SER A 98 -15.16 2.98 5.56
N GLY A 99 -15.14 4.29 5.88
CA GLY A 99 -15.00 4.81 7.24
C GLY A 99 -13.57 4.83 7.79
N VAL A 100 -12.57 4.62 6.93
CA VAL A 100 -11.16 4.67 7.31
C VAL A 100 -10.73 6.13 7.48
N THR A 101 -10.03 6.42 8.58
CA THR A 101 -9.49 7.76 8.83
C THR A 101 -8.28 8.05 7.94
N PRO A 102 -8.08 9.30 7.48
CA PRO A 102 -7.00 9.64 6.54
C PRO A 102 -5.58 9.31 7.02
N ASP A 103 -5.32 9.31 8.33
CA ASP A 103 -4.03 8.97 8.93
C ASP A 103 -3.63 7.49 8.71
N ARG A 104 -4.60 6.63 8.40
CA ARG A 104 -4.39 5.22 8.03
C ARG A 104 -4.21 5.02 6.53
N ILE A 105 -4.12 6.09 5.73
CA ILE A 105 -3.94 6.01 4.28
C ILE A 105 -2.54 6.49 3.89
N LEU A 106 -1.84 5.68 3.12
CA LEU A 106 -0.58 6.01 2.46
C LEU A 106 -0.82 6.12 0.96
N TYR A 107 -0.57 7.30 0.36
CA TYR A 107 -0.59 7.44 -1.10
C TYR A 107 0.77 7.02 -1.68
N ALA A 108 0.96 5.71 -1.93
CA ALA A 108 2.26 5.11 -2.26
C ALA A 108 2.60 5.05 -3.76
N HIS A 109 1.86 5.77 -4.61
CA HIS A 109 2.27 5.95 -6.01
C HIS A 109 3.35 7.04 -6.08
N THR A 110 4.50 6.77 -6.70
CA THR A 110 5.60 7.74 -6.74
C THR A 110 5.43 8.81 -7.81
N ALA A 111 4.80 8.52 -8.95
CA ALA A 111 4.47 9.51 -9.98
C ALA A 111 2.96 9.83 -10.03
N LYS A 112 2.50 10.89 -9.36
CA LYS A 112 1.06 11.17 -9.17
C LYS A 112 0.53 12.27 -10.08
N PRO A 113 -0.71 12.19 -10.58
CA PRO A 113 -1.38 13.34 -11.17
C PRO A 113 -1.57 14.46 -10.13
N THR A 114 -1.30 15.71 -10.53
CA THR A 114 -1.44 16.88 -9.64
C THR A 114 -2.86 17.00 -9.06
N SER A 115 -3.89 16.64 -9.83
CA SER A 115 -5.28 16.58 -9.34
C SER A 115 -5.48 15.57 -8.20
N HIS A 116 -4.76 14.45 -8.21
CA HIS A 116 -4.84 13.44 -7.15
C HIS A 116 -4.11 13.89 -5.89
N ILE A 117 -2.98 14.60 -6.02
CA ILE A 117 -2.27 15.20 -4.88
C ILE A 117 -3.17 16.25 -4.20
N ARG A 118 -3.85 17.10 -4.98
CA ARG A 118 -4.82 18.06 -4.44
C ARG A 118 -6.00 17.38 -3.75
N TYR A 119 -6.48 16.26 -4.30
CA TYR A 119 -7.53 15.46 -3.66
C TYR A 119 -7.06 14.87 -2.33
N ALA A 120 -5.85 14.30 -2.28
CA ALA A 120 -5.27 13.76 -1.05
C ALA A 120 -5.22 14.84 0.04
N ARG A 121 -4.71 16.04 -0.29
CA ARG A 121 -4.72 17.20 0.61
C ARG A 121 -6.11 17.57 1.10
N ALA A 122 -7.08 17.68 0.18
CA ALA A 122 -8.44 18.09 0.52
C ALA A 122 -9.15 17.11 1.46
N ASN A 123 -8.68 15.86 1.54
CA ASN A 123 -9.24 14.81 2.39
C ASN A 123 -8.30 14.42 3.56
N GLY A 124 -7.25 15.21 3.83
CA GLY A 124 -6.33 14.97 4.95
C GLY A 124 -5.41 13.75 4.79
N VAL A 125 -5.25 13.22 3.57
CA VAL A 125 -4.29 12.14 3.29
C VAL A 125 -2.92 12.77 3.10
N ASP A 126 -2.16 12.84 4.19
CA ASP A 126 -0.91 13.60 4.23
C ASP A 126 0.33 12.78 3.87
N THR A 127 0.32 11.47 4.12
CA THR A 127 1.49 10.62 3.89
C THR A 127 1.53 10.14 2.44
N MET A 128 2.62 10.43 1.72
CA MET A 128 2.79 9.99 0.34
C MET A 128 4.24 9.69 -0.04
N THR A 129 4.42 8.86 -1.07
CA THR A 129 5.76 8.51 -1.56
C THR A 129 6.23 9.41 -2.70
N PHE A 130 7.53 9.54 -2.90
CA PHE A 130 8.14 10.12 -4.10
C PHE A 130 9.47 9.42 -4.42
N ASP A 131 9.96 9.54 -5.65
CA ASP A 131 11.28 9.04 -6.07
C ASP A 131 12.00 9.94 -7.10
N SER A 132 11.45 11.10 -7.41
CA SER A 132 11.99 12.04 -8.41
C SER A 132 11.83 13.50 -7.99
N GLU A 133 12.62 14.38 -8.62
CA GLU A 133 12.55 15.83 -8.38
C GLU A 133 11.26 16.45 -8.94
N GLU A 134 10.80 16.00 -10.11
CA GLU A 134 9.55 16.46 -10.71
C GLU A 134 8.35 16.19 -9.80
N GLU A 135 8.39 15.07 -9.07
CA GLU A 135 7.36 14.77 -8.09
C GLU A 135 7.41 15.75 -6.91
N LEU A 136 8.60 16.08 -6.39
CA LEU A 136 8.75 17.08 -5.33
C LEU A 136 8.17 18.44 -5.74
N VAL A 137 8.43 18.89 -6.97
CA VAL A 137 7.89 20.17 -7.49
C VAL A 137 6.35 20.15 -7.53
N LYS A 138 5.74 19.05 -7.97
CA LYS A 138 4.27 18.90 -7.96
C LYS A 138 3.71 18.90 -6.54
N ILE A 139 4.38 18.23 -5.61
CA ILE A 139 3.96 18.15 -4.21
C ILE A 139 4.08 19.52 -3.53
N ALA A 140 5.21 20.22 -3.70
CA ALA A 140 5.42 21.55 -3.12
C ALA A 140 4.31 22.54 -3.48
N THR A 141 3.81 22.47 -4.72
CA THR A 141 2.72 23.34 -5.17
C THR A 141 1.33 22.87 -4.73
N SER A 142 1.11 21.56 -4.61
CA SER A 142 -0.24 21.00 -4.42
C SER A 142 -0.56 20.59 -2.99
N HIS A 143 0.42 20.04 -2.27
CA HIS A 143 0.33 19.57 -0.89
C HIS A 143 1.65 19.82 -0.11
N PRO A 144 1.98 21.10 0.16
CA PRO A 144 3.25 21.47 0.82
C PRO A 144 3.38 20.97 2.26
N SER A 145 2.27 20.65 2.93
CA SER A 145 2.27 20.13 4.31
C SER A 145 2.25 18.59 4.37
N SER A 146 2.53 17.92 3.24
CA SER A 146 2.56 16.47 3.17
C SER A 146 3.78 15.88 3.88
N LYS A 147 3.64 14.63 4.34
CA LYS A 147 4.70 13.83 4.95
C LYS A 147 5.24 12.86 3.91
N LEU A 148 6.49 13.03 3.53
CA LEU A 148 7.05 12.34 2.37
C LEU A 148 7.90 11.14 2.76
N LEU A 149 7.64 10.02 2.08
CA LEU A 149 8.47 8.84 2.11
C LEU A 149 9.28 8.75 0.82
N LEU A 150 10.61 8.88 0.90
CA LEU A 150 11.48 8.67 -0.25
C LEU A 150 11.50 7.18 -0.59
N ARG A 151 11.02 6.81 -1.78
CA ARG A 151 11.11 5.43 -2.26
C ARG A 151 12.48 5.19 -2.87
N ILE A 152 13.22 4.20 -2.38
CA ILE A 152 14.50 3.80 -2.96
C ILE A 152 14.36 2.58 -3.87
N ALA A 153 15.21 2.54 -4.89
CA ALA A 153 15.40 1.36 -5.72
C ALA A 153 16.08 0.25 -4.91
N VAL A 154 15.73 -0.99 -5.22
CA VAL A 154 16.31 -2.19 -4.62
C VAL A 154 16.72 -3.16 -5.72
N ASP A 155 17.63 -4.08 -5.40
CA ASP A 155 17.92 -5.21 -6.28
C ASP A 155 16.69 -6.14 -6.33
N ASP A 156 15.93 -6.06 -7.42
CA ASP A 156 14.76 -6.88 -7.70
C ASP A 156 15.04 -7.98 -8.72
N SER A 157 16.32 -8.29 -8.97
CA SER A 157 16.74 -9.30 -9.95
C SER A 157 16.13 -10.69 -9.70
N LYS A 158 15.79 -10.99 -8.44
CA LYS A 158 15.16 -12.24 -7.99
C LYS A 158 13.64 -12.17 -7.79
N SER A 159 12.98 -11.08 -8.19
CA SER A 159 11.52 -10.99 -8.19
C SER A 159 10.94 -11.39 -9.54
N MET A 160 9.77 -12.04 -9.51
CA MET A 160 8.98 -12.34 -10.70
C MET A 160 8.47 -11.05 -11.39
N VAL A 161 8.16 -10.01 -10.60
CA VAL A 161 7.68 -8.72 -11.11
C VAL A 161 8.64 -7.62 -10.68
N LYS A 162 9.48 -7.19 -11.62
CA LYS A 162 10.47 -6.13 -11.42
C LYS A 162 9.80 -4.77 -11.41
N LEU A 163 10.01 -4.00 -10.34
CA LEU A 163 9.47 -2.66 -10.16
C LEU A 163 10.57 -1.60 -10.07
N SER A 164 11.79 -1.97 -9.65
CA SER A 164 12.92 -1.06 -9.52
C SER A 164 13.33 -0.37 -10.83
N PRO A 165 13.23 -1.01 -12.03
CA PRO A 165 13.49 -0.31 -13.28
C PRO A 165 12.53 0.86 -13.56
N LYS A 166 11.34 0.85 -12.94
CA LYS A 166 10.29 1.86 -13.14
C LYS A 166 10.18 2.83 -11.96
N PHE A 167 10.52 2.39 -10.75
CA PHE A 167 10.25 3.11 -9.51
C PHE A 167 11.41 2.98 -8.51
N GLY A 168 11.65 4.04 -7.76
CA GLY A 168 12.65 4.11 -6.71
C GLY A 168 13.90 4.86 -7.11
N ALA A 169 14.35 5.75 -6.24
CA ALA A 169 15.57 6.51 -6.40
C ALA A 169 16.79 5.61 -6.23
N LYS A 170 17.77 5.75 -7.12
CA LYS A 170 19.08 5.11 -6.92
C LYS A 170 19.75 5.76 -5.71
N LEU A 171 20.54 5.00 -4.94
CA LEU A 171 21.24 5.54 -3.77
C LEU A 171 22.12 6.77 -4.09
N GLN A 172 22.64 6.84 -5.32
CA GLN A 172 23.44 7.97 -5.80
C GLN A 172 22.61 9.27 -5.96
N SER A 173 21.31 9.18 -6.25
CA SER A 173 20.42 10.33 -6.42
C SER A 173 19.72 10.75 -5.12
N VAL A 174 19.86 9.98 -4.04
CA VAL A 174 19.21 10.28 -2.75
C VAL A 174 19.65 11.66 -2.24
N GLY A 175 20.95 11.95 -2.23
CA GLY A 175 21.48 13.21 -1.71
C GLY A 175 20.90 14.45 -2.42
N SER A 176 20.78 14.40 -3.75
CA SER A 176 20.18 15.50 -4.52
C SER A 176 18.68 15.64 -4.25
N LEU A 177 17.96 14.54 -4.08
CA LEU A 177 16.53 14.56 -3.75
C LEU A 177 16.26 15.12 -2.34
N LEU A 178 17.06 14.72 -1.35
CA LEU A 178 16.96 15.25 0.02
C LEU A 178 17.22 16.76 0.03
N LYS A 179 18.28 17.21 -0.65
CA LYS A 179 18.58 18.63 -0.80
C LYS A 179 17.41 19.38 -1.46
N ARG A 180 16.89 18.83 -2.56
CA ARG A 180 15.82 19.48 -3.32
C ARG A 180 14.51 19.60 -2.53
N ALA A 181 14.15 18.57 -1.76
CA ALA A 181 12.98 18.63 -0.91
C ALA A 181 13.11 19.72 0.16
N GLN A 182 14.31 19.87 0.70
CA GLN A 182 14.62 20.86 1.72
C GLN A 182 14.63 22.30 1.16
N GLU A 183 15.14 22.52 -0.06
CA GLU A 183 14.97 23.78 -0.83
C GLU A 183 13.49 24.12 -1.09
N LEU A 184 12.64 23.11 -1.24
CA LEU A 184 11.20 23.25 -1.45
C LEU A 184 10.39 23.29 -0.13
N HIS A 185 11.07 23.27 1.03
CA HIS A 185 10.46 23.23 2.36
C HIS A 185 9.47 22.07 2.57
N LEU A 186 9.78 20.90 1.99
CA LEU A 186 8.99 19.68 2.14
C LEU A 186 9.52 18.80 3.28
N ASP A 187 8.61 18.17 4.01
CA ASP A 187 8.93 17.29 5.14
C ASP A 187 9.15 15.84 4.67
N ILE A 188 10.39 15.37 4.71
CA ILE A 188 10.72 13.95 4.46
C ILE A 188 10.75 13.22 5.79
N THR A 189 9.73 12.40 6.04
CA THR A 189 9.53 11.70 7.30
C THR A 189 10.03 10.25 7.29
N GLY A 190 10.50 9.75 6.15
CA GLY A 190 11.04 8.39 6.09
C GLY A 190 11.38 7.87 4.70
N VAL A 191 11.58 6.56 4.64
CA VAL A 191 12.02 5.84 3.44
C VAL A 191 11.07 4.67 3.20
N SER A 192 10.78 4.39 1.94
CA SER A 192 10.07 3.19 1.51
C SER A 192 10.86 2.42 0.46
N PHE A 193 10.57 1.13 0.31
CA PHE A 193 11.10 0.30 -0.77
C PHE A 193 10.13 -0.84 -1.06
N HIS A 194 10.33 -1.51 -2.20
CA HIS A 194 9.52 -2.66 -2.58
C HIS A 194 10.41 -3.70 -3.29
N VAL A 195 10.71 -4.81 -2.62
CA VAL A 195 11.61 -5.87 -3.15
C VAL A 195 11.01 -6.68 -4.31
N GLY A 196 9.73 -6.47 -4.60
CA GLY A 196 9.03 -7.10 -5.71
C GLY A 196 8.08 -8.20 -5.23
N CYS A 197 7.07 -8.49 -6.04
CA CYS A 197 6.11 -9.54 -5.74
C CYS A 197 6.81 -10.91 -5.82
N LEU A 198 6.43 -11.83 -4.93
CA LEU A 198 6.96 -13.21 -4.91
C LEU A 198 8.49 -13.29 -4.81
N CYS A 199 9.11 -12.36 -4.07
CA CYS A 199 10.54 -12.46 -3.75
C CYS A 199 10.80 -13.72 -2.92
N THR A 200 11.62 -14.63 -3.44
CA THR A 200 11.95 -15.91 -2.79
C THR A 200 13.22 -15.84 -1.94
N ASP A 201 13.94 -14.71 -1.98
CA ASP A 201 15.21 -14.53 -1.27
C ASP A 201 15.10 -13.45 -0.18
N SER A 202 15.03 -13.90 1.08
CA SER A 202 14.95 -13.03 2.25
C SER A 202 16.15 -12.08 2.40
N ILE A 203 17.30 -12.39 1.77
CA ILE A 203 18.49 -11.53 1.79
C ILE A 203 18.19 -10.18 1.12
N MET A 204 17.26 -10.11 0.16
CA MET A 204 16.91 -8.86 -0.50
C MET A 204 16.24 -7.87 0.47
N TYR A 205 15.41 -8.35 1.40
CA TYR A 205 14.85 -7.51 2.45
C TYR A 205 15.95 -6.97 3.38
N LYS A 206 16.92 -7.81 3.77
CA LYS A 206 18.05 -7.37 4.62
C LYS A 206 18.87 -6.27 3.94
N LYS A 207 19.15 -6.42 2.64
CA LYS A 207 19.85 -5.38 1.85
C LYS A 207 19.04 -4.09 1.79
N ALA A 208 17.75 -4.17 1.44
CA ALA A 208 16.88 -3.00 1.34
C ALA A 208 16.73 -2.25 2.68
N ILE A 209 16.65 -2.97 3.80
CA ILE A 209 16.64 -2.37 5.15
C ILE A 209 17.96 -1.67 5.45
N ALA A 210 19.10 -2.27 5.10
CA ALA A 210 20.41 -1.65 5.27
C ALA A 210 20.57 -0.39 4.40
N ASP A 211 20.09 -0.43 3.16
CA ASP A 211 20.06 0.73 2.25
C ASP A 211 19.17 1.84 2.78
N ALA A 212 17.97 1.50 3.28
CA ALA A 212 17.10 2.46 3.94
C ALA A 212 17.81 3.13 5.13
N ARG A 213 18.51 2.37 5.98
CA ARG A 213 19.28 2.95 7.09
C ARG A 213 20.33 3.96 6.61
N ARG A 214 21.06 3.65 5.53
CA ARG A 214 22.04 4.59 4.95
C ARG A 214 21.40 5.90 4.50
N VAL A 215 20.17 5.84 3.96
CA VAL A 215 19.41 7.06 3.60
C VAL A 215 19.04 7.87 4.83
N PHE A 216 18.58 7.23 5.91
CA PHE A 216 18.36 7.91 7.18
C PHE A 216 19.64 8.59 7.70
N ASP A 217 20.79 7.93 7.61
CA ASP A 217 22.08 8.51 8.03
C ASP A 217 22.47 9.73 7.20
N GLN A 218 22.27 9.66 5.88
CA GLN A 218 22.53 10.79 4.98
C GLN A 218 21.63 11.99 5.30
N ALA A 219 20.36 11.75 5.67
CA ALA A 219 19.43 12.81 6.00
C ALA A 219 19.78 13.55 7.30
N VAL A 220 20.41 12.87 8.28
CA VAL A 220 20.74 13.43 9.60
C VAL A 220 22.18 13.96 9.68
N SER A 221 23.05 13.59 8.75
CA SER A 221 24.48 13.91 8.81
C SER A 221 24.73 15.43 8.82
N PRO A 222 25.51 15.97 9.78
CA PRO A 222 25.82 17.41 9.89
C PRO A 222 26.68 17.95 8.74
N CYS A 223 27.25 17.07 7.90
CA CYS A 223 27.87 17.44 6.62
C CYS A 223 26.84 17.68 5.50
N ASN A 224 25.54 17.60 5.79
CA ASN A 224 24.50 18.21 4.97
C ASN A 224 24.41 19.67 5.46
N PRO A 225 24.92 20.68 4.73
CA PRO A 225 24.98 22.07 5.19
C PRO A 225 23.59 22.74 5.29
N TYR A 226 22.54 21.94 5.37
CA TYR A 226 21.16 22.35 5.22
C TYR A 226 20.20 21.63 6.18
N VAL A 227 20.67 21.00 7.26
CA VAL A 227 19.79 20.58 8.37
C VAL A 227 20.08 21.50 9.56
N SER A 228 19.28 22.56 9.68
CA SER A 228 19.24 23.47 10.81
C SER A 228 17.80 23.71 11.22
#